data_AF-A0A8S3QJ03-F1
#
_entry.id   AF-A0A8S3QJ03-F1
#
_cell.length_a   1.000
_cell.length_b   1.000
_cell.length_c   1.000
_cell.angle_alpha   90.00
_cell.angle_beta   90.00
_cell.angle_gamma   90.00
#
_symmetry.space_group_name_H-M   'P 1'
#
loop_
_entity.id
_entity.type
_entity.pdbx_description
1 polymer ?
#
loop_
_entity_poly.entity_id
_entity_poly.type
_entity_poly.pdbx_seq_one_letter_code
_entity_poly.pdbx_strand_id
1 'polypeptide(L)'
;MHDRMADLEKIVHEQKDEIYQLRQEVTLLRSQVDQTSRRTKSPNQISSRTKLTDDDADDDLLLKNLHLEQIHPGSSSTFASVEIVVNNEQEGAIYTDSNEGTHDLNAATAVVVVWMNLGDVSFVRTSTTHPPSGSLRSDDGRRCSFAGWKISE
;
A
#
# COMPACT_ATOMS: atom_id res chain seq x y z
N MET A 1 -29.64 25.96 27.12
CA MET A 1 -29.33 24.73 26.35
C MET A 1 -28.76 25.03 24.98
N HIS A 2 -29.29 26.02 24.24
CA HIS A 2 -28.74 26.42 22.93
C HIS A 2 -27.26 26.86 22.97
N ASP A 3 -26.85 27.68 23.95
CA ASP A 3 -25.46 28.17 24.01
C ASP A 3 -24.42 27.05 24.19
N ARG A 4 -24.72 26.01 24.99
CA ARG A 4 -23.82 24.86 25.15
C ARG A 4 -23.65 24.05 23.87
N MET A 5 -24.63 24.09 22.97
CA MET A 5 -24.57 23.36 21.70
C MET A 5 -23.70 24.11 20.70
N ALA A 6 -23.82 25.44 20.64
CA ALA A 6 -22.95 26.29 19.84
C ALA A 6 -21.48 26.23 20.30
N ASP A 7 -21.24 26.18 21.62
CA ASP A 7 -19.88 26.01 22.16
C ASP A 7 -19.26 24.65 21.79
N LEU A 8 -20.06 23.58 21.80
CA LEU A 8 -19.60 22.25 21.39
C LEU A 8 -19.32 22.18 19.89
N GLU A 9 -20.16 22.78 19.05
CA GLU A 9 -19.94 22.85 17.60
C GLU A 9 -18.65 23.61 17.28
N LYS A 10 -18.38 24.69 18.00
CA LYS A 10 -17.13 25.45 17.88
C LYS A 10 -15.92 24.59 18.24
N ILE A 11 -15.96 23.87 19.38
CA ILE A 11 -14.86 22.99 19.81
C ILE A 11 -14.63 21.87 18.78
N VAL A 12 -15.69 21.26 18.26
CA VAL A 12 -15.58 20.20 17.25
C VAL A 12 -14.96 20.74 15.96
N HIS A 13 -15.31 21.95 15.55
CA HIS A 13 -14.72 22.58 14.35
C HIS A 13 -13.22 22.85 14.55
N GLU A 14 -12.86 23.39 15.71
CA GLU A 14 -11.48 23.72 16.07
C GLU A 14 -10.61 22.45 16.15
N GLN A 15 -11.13 21.36 16.71
CA GLN A 15 -10.45 20.05 16.72
C GLN A 15 -10.28 19.45 15.32
N LYS A 16 -11.26 19.63 14.43
CA LYS A 16 -11.15 19.16 13.04
C LYS A 16 -10.05 19.89 12.30
N ASP A 17 -9.93 21.20 12.51
CA ASP A 17 -8.88 22.01 11.90
C ASP A 17 -7.50 21.60 12.41
N GLU A 18 -7.35 21.35 13.71
CA GLU A 18 -6.09 20.88 14.30
C GLU A 18 -5.67 19.51 13.75
N ILE A 19 -6.62 18.57 13.65
CA ILE A 19 -6.36 17.25 13.04
C ILE A 19 -5.94 17.40 11.58
N TYR A 20 -6.55 18.31 10.84
CA TYR A 20 -6.20 18.55 9.44
C TYR A 20 -4.78 19.08 9.29
N GLN A 21 -4.37 20.04 10.13
CA GLN A 21 -3.01 20.58 10.14
C GLN A 21 -1.97 19.51 10.49
N LEU A 22 -2.23 18.71 11.53
CA LEU A 22 -1.33 17.63 11.93
C LEU A 22 -1.14 16.58 10.83
N ARG A 23 -2.20 16.28 10.06
CA ARG A 23 -2.11 15.35 8.91
C ARG A 23 -1.22 15.89 7.80
N GLN A 24 -1.28 17.19 7.52
CA GLN A 24 -0.39 17.82 6.54
C GLN A 24 1.06 17.78 7.00
N GLU A 25 1.32 18.08 8.28
CA GLU A 25 2.67 18.04 8.85
C GLU A 25 3.28 16.64 8.82
N VAL A 26 2.53 15.61 9.24
CA VAL A 26 2.99 14.21 9.18
C VAL A 26 3.29 13.79 7.74
N THR A 27 2.49 14.23 6.77
CA THR A 27 2.73 13.94 5.34
C THR A 27 4.04 14.59 4.87
N LEU A 28 4.29 15.83 5.27
CA LEU A 28 5.52 16.56 4.93
C LEU A 28 6.75 15.88 5.55
N LEU A 29 6.68 15.51 6.83
CA LEU A 29 7.78 14.86 7.55
C LEU A 29 8.11 13.49 6.94
N ARG A 30 7.11 12.70 6.56
CA ARG A 30 7.32 11.42 5.87
C ARG A 30 8.09 11.60 4.54
N SER A 31 7.72 12.62 3.75
CA SER A 31 8.43 12.95 2.51
C SER A 31 9.90 13.33 2.75
N GLN A 32 10.21 14.05 3.83
CA GLN A 32 11.58 14.42 4.18
C GLN A 32 12.42 13.22 4.64
N VAL A 33 11.82 12.29 5.39
CA VAL A 33 12.46 11.03 5.80
C VAL A 33 12.82 10.17 4.59
N ASP A 34 11.91 10.07 3.61
CA ASP A 34 12.17 9.32 2.38
C ASP A 34 13.32 9.92 1.55
N GLN A 35 13.43 11.25 1.52
CA GLN A 35 14.52 11.95 0.84
C GLN A 35 15.87 11.80 1.56
N THR A 36 15.89 11.80 2.89
CA THR A 36 17.13 11.60 3.68
C THR A 36 17.61 10.15 3.62
N SER A 37 16.70 9.17 3.59
CA SER A 37 17.02 7.75 3.41
C SER A 37 17.67 7.45 2.04
N ARG A 38 17.31 8.20 1.00
CA ARG A 38 17.93 8.10 -0.34
C ARG A 38 19.33 8.71 -0.43
N ARG A 39 19.71 9.58 0.51
CA ARG A 39 20.98 10.32 0.45
C ARG A 39 22.17 9.60 1.12
N THR A 40 21.92 8.48 1.81
CA THR A 40 22.97 7.72 2.55
C THR A 40 23.51 6.48 1.82
N LYS A 41 22.98 6.11 0.63
CA LYS A 41 23.56 5.03 -0.19
C LYS A 41 24.64 5.59 -1.13
N SER A 42 25.90 5.52 -0.69
CA SER A 42 27.09 5.79 -1.51
C SER A 42 27.28 4.72 -2.59
N PRO A 43 27.60 5.08 -3.85
CA PRO A 43 27.82 4.12 -4.93
C PRO A 43 29.25 3.59 -4.88
N ASN A 44 29.43 2.30 -4.58
CA ASN A 44 30.70 1.64 -4.84
C ASN A 44 30.49 0.35 -5.64
N GLN A 45 31.40 0.19 -6.60
CA GLN A 45 31.36 -0.66 -7.78
C GLN A 45 31.14 -2.16 -7.51
N ILE A 46 30.68 -2.89 -8.53
CA ILE A 46 31.46 -3.96 -9.17
C ILE A 46 30.82 -4.36 -10.51
N SER A 47 31.66 -4.34 -11.54
CA SER A 47 31.42 -4.80 -12.91
C SER A 47 31.34 -6.33 -12.97
N SER A 48 30.42 -6.89 -13.75
CA SER A 48 30.58 -8.23 -14.34
C SER A 48 29.82 -8.39 -15.66
N ARG A 49 30.64 -8.38 -16.71
CA ARG A 49 30.52 -8.80 -18.11
C ARG A 49 29.73 -10.11 -18.31
N THR A 50 28.75 -10.11 -19.23
CA THR A 50 28.29 -11.32 -19.92
C THR A 50 28.47 -11.19 -21.43
N LYS A 51 29.05 -12.24 -22.02
CA LYS A 51 29.28 -12.41 -23.45
C LYS A 51 27.95 -12.71 -24.14
N LEU A 52 27.74 -12.06 -25.28
CA LEU A 52 26.71 -12.39 -26.27
C LEU A 52 27.15 -13.60 -27.10
N THR A 53 26.23 -14.52 -27.35
CA THR A 53 26.23 -15.39 -28.52
C THR A 53 24.91 -15.14 -29.24
N ASP A 54 25.03 -14.65 -30.47
CA ASP A 54 23.96 -14.53 -31.45
C ASP A 54 23.51 -15.93 -31.89
N ASP A 55 22.20 -16.13 -32.05
CA ASP A 55 21.57 -16.98 -33.07
C ASP A 55 20.05 -16.76 -33.04
N ASP A 56 19.59 -16.02 -34.04
CA ASP A 56 18.29 -15.96 -34.75
C ASP A 56 16.94 -16.20 -34.03
N ALA A 57 16.20 -15.07 -33.96
CA ALA A 57 14.78 -14.82 -34.25
C ALA A 57 13.72 -15.94 -34.04
N ASP A 58 12.76 -15.64 -33.15
CA ASP A 58 11.34 -15.61 -33.52
C ASP A 58 10.59 -14.64 -32.59
N ASP A 59 9.70 -13.85 -33.21
CA ASP A 59 8.80 -12.89 -32.59
C ASP A 59 7.87 -13.58 -31.59
N ASP A 60 7.99 -13.27 -30.30
CA ASP A 60 6.81 -13.26 -29.44
C ASP A 60 6.96 -12.32 -28.23
N LEU A 61 5.83 -11.71 -27.90
CA LEU A 61 5.60 -10.72 -26.86
C LEU A 61 6.27 -11.07 -25.52
N LEU A 62 6.76 -10.06 -24.79
CA LEU A 62 6.40 -9.75 -23.39
C LEU A 62 7.38 -8.75 -22.76
N LEU A 63 6.84 -7.58 -22.42
CA LEU A 63 7.21 -6.76 -21.26
C LEU A 63 8.71 -6.74 -20.87
N LYS A 64 9.50 -5.97 -21.61
CA LYS A 64 10.83 -5.56 -21.17
C LYS A 64 10.71 -4.62 -19.96
N ASN A 65 11.06 -5.18 -18.80
CA ASN A 65 11.83 -4.54 -17.73
C ASN A 65 11.11 -3.50 -16.84
N LEU A 66 10.26 -3.98 -15.93
CA LEU A 66 10.23 -3.42 -14.57
C LEU A 66 11.07 -4.37 -13.67
N HIS A 67 12.38 -4.17 -13.68
CA HIS A 67 13.31 -4.89 -12.83
C HIS A 67 13.24 -4.28 -11.42
N LEU A 68 12.31 -4.75 -10.59
CA LEU A 68 12.42 -4.59 -9.14
C LEU A 68 13.38 -5.67 -8.67
N GLU A 69 14.60 -5.27 -8.33
CA GLU A 69 15.65 -6.13 -7.77
C GLU A 69 15.09 -6.97 -6.62
N GLN A 70 15.12 -8.29 -6.79
CA GLN A 70 14.97 -9.25 -5.69
C GLN A 70 16.24 -9.18 -4.82
N ILE A 71 16.07 -8.89 -3.52
CA ILE A 71 17.13 -9.00 -2.51
C ILE A 71 16.90 -10.28 -1.68
N HIS A 72 17.36 -11.43 -2.18
CA HIS A 72 17.79 -12.65 -1.44
C HIS A 72 19.23 -12.55 -0.88
N PRO A 73 19.49 -12.45 0.44
CA PRO A 73 19.82 -13.71 1.14
C PRO A 73 19.40 -13.78 2.63
N GLY A 74 18.78 -14.89 3.00
CA GLY A 74 18.28 -15.21 4.35
C GLY A 74 16.77 -15.43 4.25
N SER A 75 16.27 -16.57 4.72
CA SER A 75 14.86 -16.92 4.62
C SER A 75 14.02 -15.75 5.14
N SER A 76 13.26 -15.12 4.24
CA SER A 76 12.41 -14.00 4.58
C SER A 76 11.01 -14.34 4.12
N SER A 77 10.11 -14.54 5.08
CA SER A 77 8.68 -14.63 4.82
C SER A 77 8.27 -13.45 3.95
N THR A 78 7.68 -13.74 2.79
CA THR A 78 7.03 -12.68 2.02
C THR A 78 5.66 -12.45 2.60
N PHE A 79 5.21 -11.20 2.68
CA PHE A 79 3.88 -10.89 3.18
C PHE A 79 3.21 -9.85 2.31
N ALA A 80 1.88 -9.90 2.26
CA ALA A 80 1.04 -8.91 1.62
C ALA A 80 0.17 -8.23 2.68
N SER A 81 0.08 -6.91 2.62
CA SER A 81 -0.84 -6.13 3.43
C SER A 81 -1.62 -5.14 2.58
N VAL A 82 -2.94 -5.11 2.78
CA VAL A 82 -3.87 -4.25 2.05
C VAL A 82 -4.70 -3.47 3.06
N GLU A 83 -4.88 -2.18 2.81
CA GLU A 83 -5.69 -1.26 3.59
C GLU A 83 -6.96 -0.91 2.80
N ILE A 84 -8.10 -0.85 3.50
CA ILE A 84 -9.33 -0.21 3.02
C ILE A 84 -9.30 1.23 3.49
N VAL A 85 -9.47 2.16 2.56
CA VAL A 85 -9.28 3.59 2.78
C VAL A 85 -10.54 4.36 2.39
N VAL A 86 -10.97 5.30 3.23
CA VAL A 86 -12.02 6.28 2.95
C VAL A 86 -11.41 7.67 3.12
N ASN A 87 -11.48 8.53 2.09
CA ASN A 87 -10.94 9.90 2.14
C ASN A 87 -9.49 10.00 2.66
N ASN A 88 -8.65 9.02 2.31
CA ASN A 88 -7.25 8.87 2.76
C ASN A 88 -7.05 8.39 4.22
N GLU A 89 -8.12 8.05 4.94
CA GLU A 89 -8.10 7.44 6.27
C GLU A 89 -8.21 5.91 6.17
N GLN A 90 -7.42 5.19 6.97
CA GLN A 90 -7.46 3.74 7.01
C GLN A 90 -8.63 3.28 7.90
N GLU A 91 -9.61 2.61 7.28
CA GLU A 91 -10.81 2.07 7.95
C GLU A 91 -10.67 0.59 8.29
N GLY A 92 -9.80 -0.11 7.57
CA GLY A 92 -9.50 -1.51 7.81
C GLY A 92 -8.20 -1.93 7.16
N ALA A 93 -7.69 -3.08 7.58
CA ALA A 93 -6.53 -3.68 6.95
C ALA A 93 -6.59 -5.19 7.03
N ILE A 94 -5.87 -5.82 6.11
CA ILE A 94 -5.59 -7.23 6.13
C ILE A 94 -4.11 -7.48 5.93
N TYR A 95 -3.65 -8.56 6.53
CA TYR A 95 -2.28 -9.04 6.49
C TYR A 95 -2.31 -10.53 6.21
N THR A 96 -1.42 -10.99 5.34
CA THR A 96 -1.14 -12.40 5.14
C THR A 96 0.34 -12.57 4.87
N ASP A 97 0.95 -13.57 5.47
CA ASP A 97 2.29 -14.03 5.13
C ASP A 97 2.21 -15.21 4.15
N SER A 98 3.34 -15.49 3.50
CA SER A 98 3.65 -16.80 2.91
C SER A 98 4.69 -17.43 3.84
N ASN A 99 4.46 -18.66 4.25
CA ASN A 99 5.42 -19.36 5.10
C ASN A 99 6.76 -19.56 4.35
N GLU A 100 7.88 -19.53 5.07
CA GLU A 100 9.20 -19.60 4.45
C GLU A 100 9.47 -20.97 3.82
N GLY A 101 9.79 -20.99 2.53
CA GLY A 101 10.30 -22.19 1.84
C GLY A 101 9.30 -22.94 0.96
N THR A 102 8.03 -22.54 0.95
CA THR A 102 7.03 -23.08 0.03
C THR A 102 6.52 -21.96 -0.88
N HIS A 103 6.22 -22.28 -2.14
CA HIS A 103 5.45 -21.40 -3.04
C HIS A 103 3.98 -21.31 -2.59
N ASP A 104 3.75 -21.16 -1.28
CA ASP A 104 2.44 -21.12 -0.67
C ASP A 104 1.79 -19.79 -0.97
N LEU A 105 0.62 -19.89 -1.60
CA LEU A 105 -0.22 -18.76 -1.90
C LEU A 105 -1.33 -18.73 -0.87
N ASN A 106 -1.28 -17.73 -0.01
CA ASN A 106 -2.29 -17.50 0.99
C ASN A 106 -3.34 -16.50 0.49
N ALA A 107 -4.56 -16.68 0.98
CA ALA A 107 -5.70 -15.82 0.70
C ALA A 107 -6.21 -15.23 2.00
N ALA A 108 -6.63 -13.96 1.93
CA ALA A 108 -7.09 -13.24 3.09
C ALA A 108 -8.25 -12.32 2.67
N THR A 109 -9.30 -12.25 3.50
CA THR A 109 -10.49 -11.42 3.26
C THR A 109 -10.74 -10.48 4.44
N ALA A 110 -10.99 -9.20 4.15
CA ALA A 110 -11.44 -8.21 5.14
C ALA A 110 -12.79 -7.62 4.72
N VAL A 111 -13.59 -7.29 5.73
CA VAL A 111 -14.89 -6.62 5.58
C VAL A 111 -14.95 -5.49 6.59
N VAL A 112 -15.36 -4.29 6.15
CA VAL A 112 -15.59 -3.14 7.02
C VAL A 112 -16.99 -2.58 6.75
N VAL A 113 -17.59 -2.01 7.79
CA VAL A 113 -18.82 -1.23 7.68
C VAL A 113 -18.46 0.20 8.05
N VAL A 114 -18.63 1.11 7.10
CA VAL A 114 -18.23 2.51 7.23
C VAL A 114 -19.40 3.42 6.90
N TRP A 115 -19.49 4.54 7.60
CA TRP A 115 -20.43 5.60 7.23
C TRP A 115 -19.83 6.41 6.08
N MET A 116 -20.59 6.61 5.01
CA MET A 116 -20.15 7.40 3.85
C MET A 116 -21.17 8.51 3.55
N ASN A 117 -20.66 9.72 3.38
CA ASN A 117 -21.43 10.88 2.92
C ASN A 117 -21.30 11.06 1.40
N LEU A 118 -22.15 11.92 0.84
CA LEU A 118 -22.05 12.30 -0.56
C LEU A 118 -20.70 12.95 -0.85
N GLY A 119 -19.95 12.37 -1.78
CA GLY A 119 -18.62 12.83 -2.18
C GLY A 119 -17.46 12.09 -1.52
N ASP A 120 -17.72 11.23 -0.53
CA ASP A 120 -16.68 10.36 0.05
C ASP A 120 -16.22 9.32 -0.97
N VAL A 121 -14.92 9.03 -0.99
CA VAL A 121 -14.31 8.06 -1.91
C VAL A 121 -13.67 6.94 -1.11
N SER A 122 -14.01 5.70 -1.46
CA SER A 122 -13.37 4.49 -0.92
C SER A 122 -12.54 3.77 -1.97
N PHE A 123 -11.39 3.23 -1.54
CA PHE A 123 -10.50 2.45 -2.38
C PHE A 123 -9.63 1.52 -1.52
N VAL A 124 -8.91 0.62 -2.18
CA VAL A 124 -7.89 -0.24 -1.54
C VAL A 124 -6.49 0.19 -1.97
N ARG A 125 -5.53 0.06 -1.05
CA ARG A 125 -4.10 0.25 -1.35
C ARG A 125 -3.26 -0.76 -0.59
N THR A 126 -2.03 -0.98 -1.04
CA THR A 126 -1.03 -1.70 -0.23
C THR A 126 -0.69 -0.89 1.02
N SER A 127 -0.45 -1.56 2.14
CA SER A 127 -0.18 -0.85 3.40
C SER A 127 1.06 0.04 3.32
N THR A 128 0.92 1.24 3.86
CA THR A 128 2.04 2.20 3.98
C THR A 128 2.82 2.02 5.28
N THR A 129 2.17 1.46 6.30
CA THR A 129 2.77 1.21 7.62
C THR A 129 3.56 -0.10 7.64
N HIS A 130 3.08 -1.11 6.90
CA HIS A 130 3.76 -2.39 6.72
C HIS A 130 3.95 -2.65 5.22
N PRO A 131 4.96 -2.03 4.58
CA PRO A 131 5.20 -2.20 3.16
C PRO A 131 5.33 -3.69 2.83
N PRO A 132 4.52 -4.23 1.90
CA PRO A 132 4.54 -5.65 1.60
C PRO A 132 5.88 -6.05 0.97
N SER A 133 6.42 -7.17 1.41
CA SER A 133 7.56 -7.84 0.75
C SER A 133 7.10 -8.82 -0.34
N GLY A 134 5.81 -9.18 -0.36
CA GLY A 134 5.15 -10.00 -1.38
C GLY A 134 4.25 -9.19 -2.31
N SER A 135 3.50 -9.88 -3.18
CA SER A 135 2.63 -9.25 -4.18
C SER A 135 1.20 -9.79 -4.13
N LEU A 136 0.22 -8.94 -4.47
CA LEU A 136 -1.14 -9.39 -4.74
C LEU A 136 -1.17 -10.10 -6.09
N ARG A 137 -1.69 -11.33 -6.12
CA ARG A 137 -1.66 -12.19 -7.30
C ARG A 137 -3.06 -12.47 -7.81
N SER A 138 -3.29 -12.16 -9.08
CA SER A 138 -4.44 -12.64 -9.86
C SER A 138 -3.94 -13.33 -11.12
N ASP A 139 -4.44 -14.54 -11.37
CA ASP A 139 -4.13 -15.38 -12.54
C ASP A 139 -5.38 -16.20 -12.94
N ASP A 140 -5.24 -17.11 -13.89
CA ASP A 140 -6.38 -17.89 -14.42
C ASP A 140 -7.08 -18.75 -13.36
N GLY A 141 -6.39 -19.09 -12.26
CA GLY A 141 -6.94 -19.91 -11.18
C GLY A 141 -7.30 -19.13 -9.92
N ARG A 142 -6.91 -17.85 -9.80
CA ARG A 142 -7.02 -17.06 -8.56
C ARG A 142 -7.32 -15.59 -8.87
N ARG A 143 -8.21 -14.97 -8.09
CA ARG A 143 -8.56 -13.55 -8.29
C ARG A 143 -8.54 -12.80 -6.97
N CYS A 144 -8.04 -11.56 -7.03
CA CYS A 144 -8.30 -10.55 -6.01
C CYS A 144 -9.56 -9.78 -6.39
N SER A 145 -10.41 -9.48 -5.41
CA SER A 145 -11.65 -8.74 -5.63
C SER A 145 -11.88 -7.69 -4.55
N PHE A 146 -12.49 -6.57 -4.94
CA PHE A 146 -12.98 -5.53 -4.05
C PHE A 146 -14.43 -5.21 -4.43
N ALA A 147 -15.33 -5.21 -3.45
CA ALA A 147 -16.75 -4.98 -3.65
C ALA A 147 -17.35 -4.24 -2.45
N GLY A 148 -18.44 -3.51 -2.68
CA GLY A 148 -19.19 -2.81 -1.66
C GLY A 148 -20.65 -2.59 -2.07
N TRP A 149 -21.52 -2.42 -1.09
CA TRP A 149 -22.95 -2.14 -1.29
C TRP A 149 -23.48 -1.25 -0.16
N LYS A 150 -24.55 -0.49 -0.46
CA LYS A 150 -25.26 0.32 0.55
C LYS A 150 -26.11 -0.60 1.43
N ILE A 151 -26.04 -0.44 2.75
CA ILE A 151 -26.82 -1.25 3.71
C ILE A 151 -28.07 -0.51 4.17
N SER A 152 -28.00 0.80 4.36
CA SER A 152 -29.13 1.65 4.77
C SER A 152 -28.99 3.06 4.22
N GLU A 153 -30.10 3.81 4.22
CA GLU A 153 -30.13 5.25 3.91
C GLU A 153 -29.84 6.11 5.14
#